data_AF-A0A949YY55-F1
#
_entry.id   AF-A0A949YY55-F1
#
_cell.length_a   1.000
_cell.length_b   1.000
_cell.length_c   1.000
_cell.angle_alpha   90.00
_cell.angle_beta   90.00
_cell.angle_gamma   90.00
#
_symmetry.space_group_name_H-M   'P 1'
#
loop_
_entity.id
_entity.type
_entity.pdbx_description
1 polymer ?
#
loop_
_entity_poly.entity_id
_entity_poly.type
_entity_poly.pdbx_seq_one_letter_code
_entity_poly.pdbx_strand_id
1 'polypeptide(L)'
;MRAAPECVRVFAVAIAALAVLAGCSKAPPPARPPIYASAEEVEENFRGKPFVLGTDNTVAEVRPPGWDKDRWLKLPFWFGINILVPGVQQPKEGDYYVVSEAQLGKPLEAPGEWMIEAGSSLIKQETVLQTSRTHYLTSGKLLPIIVQYMGKRAFTRTDGKQVEIPLIREVSSPMKWTLGGGIPPSYARYRVE
;
A
#
# COMPACT_ATOMS: atom_id res chain seq x y z
N MET A 1 29.66 -40.31 -75.80
CA MET A 1 28.34 -40.94 -75.55
C MET A 1 27.84 -40.48 -74.19
N ARG A 2 26.67 -39.81 -74.15
CA ARG A 2 25.73 -39.57 -73.02
C ARG A 2 26.29 -38.81 -71.80
N ALA A 3 25.55 -37.99 -71.05
CA ALA A 3 24.40 -37.11 -71.22
C ALA A 3 24.45 -36.20 -69.96
N ALA A 4 23.89 -34.99 -70.07
CA ALA A 4 23.76 -33.91 -69.08
C ALA A 4 23.04 -34.32 -67.75
N PRO A 5 22.70 -33.44 -66.76
CA PRO A 5 22.75 -31.97 -66.78
C PRO A 5 23.13 -31.23 -65.47
N GLU A 6 23.37 -29.93 -65.65
CA GLU A 6 22.87 -28.77 -64.88
C GLU A 6 22.28 -29.03 -63.49
N CYS A 7 22.67 -28.21 -62.51
CA CYS A 7 21.80 -27.16 -61.94
C CYS A 7 22.44 -26.56 -60.68
N VAL A 8 22.22 -25.26 -60.48
CA VAL A 8 22.40 -24.51 -59.21
C VAL A 8 23.86 -24.24 -58.78
N ARG A 9 24.55 -23.37 -59.52
CA ARG A 9 25.83 -22.75 -59.11
C ARG A 9 25.76 -21.22 -59.04
N VAL A 10 24.70 -20.64 -58.51
CA VAL A 10 24.63 -19.22 -58.12
C VAL A 10 23.57 -19.15 -57.02
N PHE A 11 23.90 -18.68 -55.81
CA PHE A 11 23.00 -18.32 -54.67
C PHE A 11 23.47 -18.76 -53.27
N ALA A 12 24.70 -19.27 -53.09
CA ALA A 12 25.14 -19.74 -51.75
C ALA A 12 26.07 -18.78 -50.98
N VAL A 13 26.27 -17.52 -51.41
CA VAL A 13 27.24 -16.60 -50.76
C VAL A 13 26.60 -15.34 -50.15
N ALA A 14 25.28 -15.12 -50.30
CA ALA A 14 24.65 -13.86 -49.90
C ALA A 14 23.73 -13.92 -48.66
N ILE A 15 23.71 -15.02 -47.88
CA ILE A 15 22.87 -15.13 -46.66
C ILE A 15 23.70 -15.36 -45.37
N ALA A 16 25.01 -15.59 -45.47
CA ALA A 16 25.86 -15.79 -44.29
C ALA A 16 26.40 -14.48 -43.66
N ALA A 17 26.15 -13.31 -44.26
CA ALA A 17 26.70 -12.02 -43.82
C ALA A 17 25.68 -11.08 -43.13
N LEU A 18 24.43 -11.52 -42.92
CA LEU A 18 23.37 -10.73 -42.26
C LEU A 18 22.96 -11.26 -40.87
N ALA A 19 23.65 -12.28 -40.36
CA ALA A 19 23.38 -12.86 -39.04
C ALA A 19 24.24 -12.27 -37.89
N VAL A 20 25.09 -11.27 -38.16
CA VAL A 20 26.02 -10.71 -37.16
C VAL A 20 25.58 -9.34 -36.61
N LEU A 21 24.45 -8.79 -37.06
CA LEU A 21 23.99 -7.45 -36.65
C LEU A 21 22.68 -7.42 -35.83
N ALA A 22 22.12 -8.57 -35.44
CA ALA A 22 20.87 -8.64 -34.69
C ALA A 22 21.02 -9.40 -33.36
N GLY A 23 21.96 -8.97 -32.50
CA GLY A 23 22.25 -9.73 -31.29
C GLY A 23 23.01 -8.98 -30.20
N CYS A 24 22.81 -7.68 -30.05
CA CYS A 24 23.17 -6.98 -28.82
C CYS A 24 21.91 -6.35 -28.21
N SER A 25 20.92 -7.19 -27.92
CA SER A 25 19.91 -6.84 -26.92
C SER A 25 20.64 -6.79 -25.59
N LYS A 26 21.10 -5.59 -25.21
CA LYS A 26 21.48 -5.27 -23.84
C LYS A 26 20.35 -5.82 -22.97
N ALA A 27 20.62 -6.83 -22.15
CA ALA A 27 19.63 -7.33 -21.21
C ALA A 27 19.08 -6.11 -20.46
N PRO A 28 17.75 -5.94 -20.36
CA PRO A 28 17.21 -4.86 -19.57
C PRO A 28 17.85 -4.96 -18.18
N PRO A 29 18.29 -3.82 -17.59
CA PRO A 29 18.89 -3.85 -16.27
C PRO A 29 17.96 -4.62 -15.33
N PRO A 30 18.50 -5.48 -14.44
CA PRO A 30 17.68 -6.25 -13.53
C PRO A 30 16.70 -5.31 -12.84
N ALA A 31 15.42 -5.66 -12.86
CA ALA A 31 14.39 -4.89 -12.21
C ALA A 31 14.85 -4.64 -10.76
N ARG A 32 14.90 -3.37 -10.36
CA ARG A 32 15.19 -3.06 -8.96
C ARG A 32 14.13 -3.78 -8.12
N PRO A 33 14.53 -4.47 -7.04
CA PRO A 33 13.55 -5.12 -6.18
C PRO A 33 12.54 -4.07 -5.71
N PRO A 34 11.25 -4.42 -5.65
CA PRO A 34 10.24 -3.50 -5.17
C PRO A 34 10.59 -3.04 -3.75
N ILE A 35 10.48 -1.73 -3.51
CA ILE A 35 10.77 -1.13 -2.20
C ILE A 35 9.70 -1.50 -1.19
N TYR A 36 8.46 -1.70 -1.66
CA TYR A 36 7.29 -2.04 -0.86
C TYR A 36 6.85 -3.48 -1.08
N ALA A 37 6.19 -4.03 -0.08
CA ALA A 37 5.58 -5.36 -0.15
C ALA A 37 4.51 -5.42 -1.24
N SER A 38 4.38 -6.58 -1.86
CA SER A 38 3.29 -6.90 -2.78
C SER A 38 1.94 -6.97 -2.05
N ALA A 39 0.85 -6.85 -2.80
CA ALA A 39 -0.50 -6.99 -2.26
C ALA A 39 -0.67 -8.38 -1.61
N GLU A 40 -0.17 -9.42 -2.26
CA GLU A 40 -0.24 -10.80 -1.78
C GLU A 40 0.45 -10.96 -0.43
N GLU A 41 1.65 -10.40 -0.27
CA GLU A 41 2.39 -10.43 1.00
C GLU A 41 1.63 -9.69 2.11
N VAL A 42 1.01 -8.56 1.81
CA VAL A 42 0.25 -7.80 2.80
C VAL A 42 -0.98 -8.59 3.25
N GLU A 43 -1.71 -9.15 2.29
CA GLU A 43 -2.94 -9.89 2.55
C GLU A 43 -2.69 -11.15 3.36
N GLU A 44 -1.68 -11.94 2.98
CA GLU A 44 -1.32 -13.18 3.67
C GLU A 44 -0.94 -12.91 5.15
N ASN A 45 -0.15 -11.87 5.37
CA ASN A 45 0.48 -11.63 6.66
C ASN A 45 -0.36 -10.79 7.61
N PHE A 46 -1.20 -9.89 7.10
CA PHE A 46 -1.86 -8.88 7.93
C PHE A 46 -3.38 -8.87 7.89
N ARG A 47 -4.05 -9.52 6.93
CA ARG A 47 -5.52 -9.49 6.87
C ARG A 47 -6.14 -10.00 8.17
N GLY A 48 -6.80 -9.09 8.89
CA GLY A 48 -7.46 -9.35 10.17
C GLY A 48 -6.52 -9.74 11.31
N LYS A 49 -5.21 -9.47 11.18
CA LYS A 49 -4.19 -9.80 12.18
C LYS A 49 -3.55 -8.49 12.69
N PRO A 50 -3.11 -8.42 13.95
CA PRO A 50 -2.33 -7.28 14.42
C PRO A 50 -0.91 -7.34 13.84
N PHE A 51 -0.23 -6.20 13.87
CA PHE A 51 1.17 -6.08 13.47
C PHE A 51 1.98 -5.30 14.51
N VAL A 52 3.29 -5.32 14.34
CA VAL A 52 4.25 -4.45 15.02
C VAL A 52 4.76 -3.44 14.01
N LEU A 53 4.81 -2.17 14.39
CA LEU A 53 5.43 -1.10 13.62
C LEU A 53 6.87 -0.89 14.09
N GLY A 54 7.80 -0.72 13.15
CA GLY A 54 9.19 -0.36 13.38
C GLY A 54 9.35 1.10 13.79
N THR A 55 10.60 1.56 13.89
CA THR A 55 10.94 2.93 14.33
C THR A 55 11.29 3.87 13.19
N ASP A 56 11.36 3.39 11.95
CA ASP A 56 11.61 4.22 10.77
C ASP A 56 10.43 5.19 10.54
N ASN A 57 10.73 6.46 10.32
CA ASN A 57 9.76 7.54 10.14
C ASN A 57 9.60 7.98 8.67
N THR A 58 10.28 7.30 7.75
CA THR A 58 10.27 7.54 6.31
C THR A 58 9.48 6.45 5.60
N VAL A 59 9.62 5.18 6.03
CA VAL A 59 8.87 4.03 5.53
C VAL A 59 8.28 3.26 6.69
N ALA A 60 7.07 2.72 6.52
CA ALA A 60 6.44 1.91 7.53
C ALA A 60 7.01 0.49 7.46
N GLU A 61 7.92 0.17 8.38
CA GLU A 61 8.38 -1.21 8.58
C GLU A 61 7.35 -1.94 9.44
N VAL A 62 6.68 -2.92 8.87
CA VAL A 62 5.64 -3.71 9.54
C VAL A 62 6.00 -5.18 9.55
N ARG A 63 5.66 -5.86 10.65
CA ARG A 63 5.81 -7.32 10.71
C ARG A 63 4.72 -7.96 11.59
N PRO A 64 4.35 -9.21 11.31
CA PRO A 64 3.58 -10.03 12.25
C PRO A 64 4.31 -10.14 13.59
N PRO A 65 3.60 -10.14 14.74
CA PRO A 65 4.24 -10.19 16.06
C PRO A 65 5.18 -11.38 16.28
N GLY A 66 4.88 -12.52 15.65
CA GLY A 66 5.64 -13.78 15.77
C GLY A 66 6.84 -13.90 14.82
N TRP A 67 7.07 -12.94 13.93
CA TRP A 67 8.27 -12.93 13.09
C TRP A 67 9.51 -12.51 13.86
N ASP A 68 10.67 -12.92 13.34
CA ASP A 68 11.98 -12.44 13.79
C ASP A 68 12.07 -10.92 13.73
N LYS A 69 12.83 -10.32 14.66
CA LYS A 69 12.92 -8.87 14.82
C LYS A 69 13.62 -8.15 13.65
N ASP A 70 14.33 -8.89 12.82
CA ASP A 70 15.06 -8.34 11.66
C ASP A 70 14.29 -8.53 10.34
N ARG A 71 13.13 -9.20 10.39
CA ARG A 71 12.28 -9.45 9.23
C ARG A 71 11.13 -8.45 9.19
N TRP A 72 11.17 -7.55 8.21
CA TRP A 72 10.17 -6.50 8.02
C TRP A 72 9.64 -6.47 6.59
N LEU A 73 8.35 -6.21 6.45
CA LEU A 73 7.73 -5.77 5.21
C LEU A 73 7.67 -4.24 5.22
N LYS A 74 7.84 -3.62 4.06
CA LYS A 74 7.84 -2.16 3.91
C LYS A 74 6.55 -1.71 3.26
N LEU A 75 5.89 -0.74 3.86
CA LEU A 75 4.70 -0.08 3.34
C LEU A 75 4.87 1.44 3.33
N PRO A 76 4.23 2.15 2.40
CA PRO A 76 4.16 3.59 2.45
C PRO A 76 3.30 4.07 3.64
N PHE A 77 3.71 5.17 4.28
CA PHE A 77 2.82 5.93 5.16
C PHE A 77 1.85 6.78 4.33
N TRP A 78 0.63 6.96 4.84
CA TRP A 78 -0.31 7.95 4.29
C TRP A 78 -0.54 9.10 5.28
N PHE A 79 -0.99 8.82 6.50
CA PHE A 79 -1.09 9.81 7.58
C PHE A 79 0.03 9.57 8.61
N GLY A 80 1.24 10.06 8.34
CA GLY A 80 2.39 9.93 9.23
C GLY A 80 3.17 11.24 9.42
N ILE A 81 4.17 11.23 10.30
CA ILE A 81 4.92 12.40 10.78
C ILE A 81 5.55 13.22 9.64
N ASN A 82 5.91 12.59 8.52
CA ASN A 82 6.47 13.26 7.35
C ASN A 82 5.43 13.41 6.23
N ILE A 83 4.67 14.50 6.32
CA ILE A 83 3.76 14.96 5.28
C ILE A 83 4.50 15.70 4.15
N LEU A 84 5.83 15.80 4.26
CA LEU A 84 6.68 16.58 3.36
C LEU A 84 7.52 15.67 2.47
N VAL A 85 6.91 15.07 1.45
CA VAL A 85 7.62 14.75 0.21
C VAL A 85 6.95 15.52 -0.93
N PRO A 86 7.55 16.63 -1.40
CA PRO A 86 7.07 17.33 -2.58
C PRO A 86 7.18 16.36 -3.78
N GLY A 87 6.04 15.96 -4.34
CA GLY A 87 5.96 14.92 -5.37
C GLY A 87 5.10 13.69 -5.01
N VAL A 88 4.35 13.75 -3.90
CA VAL A 88 3.30 12.80 -3.44
C VAL A 88 2.81 11.87 -4.56
N GLN A 89 3.26 10.62 -4.54
CA GLN A 89 2.51 9.58 -5.24
C GLN A 89 1.12 9.58 -4.65
N GLN A 90 0.13 9.99 -5.45
CA GLN A 90 -1.26 9.89 -5.02
C GLN A 90 -1.54 8.43 -4.67
N PRO A 91 -2.30 8.18 -3.58
CA PRO A 91 -2.64 6.82 -3.23
C PRO A 91 -3.35 6.19 -4.42
N LYS A 92 -2.95 4.96 -4.75
CA LYS A 92 -3.48 4.22 -5.89
C LYS A 92 -4.49 3.22 -5.37
N GLU A 93 -5.64 3.18 -6.04
CA GLU A 93 -6.71 2.27 -5.63
C GLU A 93 -6.21 0.82 -5.68
N GLY A 94 -6.50 0.08 -4.61
CA GLY A 94 -6.02 -1.28 -4.40
C GLY A 94 -4.71 -1.39 -3.62
N ASP A 95 -3.91 -0.33 -3.53
CA ASP A 95 -2.63 -0.34 -2.81
C ASP A 95 -2.83 -0.21 -1.29
N TYR A 96 -1.78 -0.57 -0.54
CA TYR A 96 -1.78 -0.72 0.91
C TYR A 96 -0.89 0.32 1.57
N TYR A 97 -1.38 0.88 2.68
CA TYR A 97 -0.74 1.98 3.39
C TYR A 97 -0.81 1.76 4.90
N VAL A 98 0.12 2.39 5.61
CA VAL A 98 0.02 2.54 7.07
C VAL A 98 -0.50 3.92 7.41
N VAL A 99 -1.57 3.94 8.19
CA VAL A 99 -2.06 5.13 8.90
C VAL A 99 -1.43 5.09 10.29
N SER A 100 -0.46 5.96 10.57
CA SER A 100 0.25 5.97 11.86
C SER A 100 -0.18 7.11 12.79
N GLU A 101 -0.71 8.20 12.22
CA GLU A 101 -1.15 9.39 12.94
C GLU A 101 -2.48 9.89 12.37
N ALA A 102 -3.58 9.44 12.99
CA ALA A 102 -4.89 9.94 12.67
C ALA A 102 -5.73 10.09 13.94
N GLN A 103 -6.67 11.03 13.89
CA GLN A 103 -7.70 11.20 14.88
C GLN A 103 -8.97 10.53 14.38
N LEU A 104 -9.51 9.58 15.16
CA LEU A 104 -10.84 9.05 14.94
C LEU A 104 -11.84 10.11 15.35
N GLY A 105 -12.62 10.58 14.38
CA GLY A 105 -13.67 11.57 14.55
C GLY A 105 -14.98 10.92 14.94
N LYS A 106 -16.05 11.27 14.22
CA LYS A 106 -17.40 10.75 14.45
C LYS A 106 -17.69 9.50 13.59
N PRO A 107 -18.55 8.58 14.07
CA PRO A 107 -19.08 7.53 13.23
C PRO A 107 -19.94 8.14 12.11
N LEU A 108 -20.00 7.45 10.97
CA LEU A 108 -20.87 7.78 9.85
C LEU A 108 -22.15 6.93 9.91
N GLU A 109 -23.08 7.19 8.98
CA GLU A 109 -24.37 6.49 8.94
C GLU A 109 -24.23 5.00 8.66
N ALA A 110 -23.25 4.60 7.83
CA ALA A 110 -23.02 3.20 7.53
C ALA A 110 -22.29 2.51 8.70
N PRO A 111 -22.71 1.30 9.11
CA PRO A 111 -22.03 0.54 10.16
C PRO A 111 -20.55 0.31 9.83
N GLY A 112 -19.68 0.49 10.83
CA GLY A 112 -18.24 0.32 10.68
C GLY A 112 -17.53 1.48 9.95
N GLU A 113 -18.25 2.52 9.54
CA GLU A 113 -17.62 3.67 8.89
C GLU A 113 -17.40 4.84 9.85
N TRP A 114 -16.23 5.43 9.77
CA TRP A 114 -15.80 6.54 10.61
C TRP A 114 -15.15 7.63 9.77
N MET A 115 -15.40 8.89 10.15
CA MET A 115 -14.57 9.98 9.66
C MET A 115 -13.27 10.01 10.47
N ILE A 116 -12.14 10.04 9.77
CA ILE A 116 -10.83 10.25 10.36
C ILE A 116 -10.19 11.50 9.78
N GLU A 117 -9.37 12.14 10.60
CA GLU A 117 -8.58 13.29 10.20
C GLU A 117 -7.10 12.99 10.43
N ALA A 118 -6.24 13.44 9.53
CA ALA A 118 -4.81 13.36 9.74
C ALA A 118 -4.43 14.05 11.07
N GLY A 119 -3.55 13.42 11.85
CA GLY A 119 -3.14 13.93 13.17
C GLY A 119 -2.29 15.20 13.13
N SER A 120 -1.83 15.62 11.95
CA SER A 120 -1.01 16.81 11.76
C SER A 120 -1.83 18.06 11.48
N SER A 121 -1.46 19.17 12.11
CA SER A 121 -2.08 20.47 11.88
C SER A 121 -1.81 21.03 10.47
N LEU A 122 -0.79 20.52 9.77
CA LEU A 122 -0.38 21.01 8.45
C LEU A 122 -1.31 20.54 7.32
N ILE A 123 -1.91 19.36 7.45
CA ILE A 123 -2.86 18.82 6.47
C ILE A 123 -4.10 18.33 7.20
N LYS A 124 -5.22 19.03 6.98
CA LYS A 124 -6.54 18.61 7.45
C LYS A 124 -7.24 17.81 6.36
N GLN A 125 -6.76 16.59 6.12
CA GLN A 125 -7.39 15.69 5.18
C GLN A 125 -8.40 14.80 5.92
N GLU A 126 -9.68 15.01 5.62
CA GLU A 126 -10.76 14.11 5.99
C GLU A 126 -10.65 12.83 5.15
N THR A 127 -10.88 11.68 5.77
CA THR A 127 -10.88 10.37 5.11
C THR A 127 -11.84 9.43 5.81
N VAL A 128 -12.50 8.58 5.04
CA VAL A 128 -13.47 7.63 5.55
C VAL A 128 -12.75 6.33 5.82
N LEU A 129 -12.70 5.92 7.08
CA LEU A 129 -12.23 4.61 7.48
C LEU A 129 -13.41 3.65 7.55
N GLN A 130 -13.38 2.61 6.72
CA GLN A 130 -14.29 1.48 6.78
C GLN A 130 -13.61 0.34 7.55
N THR A 131 -14.11 0.03 8.75
CA THR A 131 -13.71 -1.13 9.52
C THR A 131 -14.69 -2.28 9.31
N SER A 132 -14.18 -3.50 9.45
CA SER A 132 -15.00 -4.72 9.41
C SER A 132 -14.82 -5.61 10.63
N ARG A 133 -13.69 -5.49 11.32
CA ARG A 133 -13.35 -6.29 12.51
C ARG A 133 -13.10 -5.42 13.73
N THR A 134 -12.54 -4.23 13.52
CA THR A 134 -12.30 -3.31 14.62
C THR A 134 -13.54 -2.49 14.91
N HIS A 135 -14.07 -2.67 16.11
CA HIS A 135 -15.21 -1.93 16.63
C HIS A 135 -14.73 -0.84 17.57
N TYR A 136 -14.68 0.40 17.07
CA TYR A 136 -14.34 1.55 17.90
C TYR A 136 -15.52 1.92 18.81
N LEU A 137 -15.21 2.12 20.09
CA LEU A 137 -16.18 2.44 21.15
C LEU A 137 -16.16 3.92 21.52
N THR A 138 -15.06 4.62 21.23
CA THR A 138 -14.88 6.05 21.50
C THR A 138 -14.11 6.70 20.36
N SER A 139 -14.28 8.00 20.18
CA SER A 139 -13.33 8.82 19.42
C SER A 139 -11.98 8.91 20.17
N GLY A 140 -10.93 9.35 19.49
CA GLY A 140 -9.59 9.44 20.05
C GLY A 140 -8.50 9.25 19.00
N LYS A 141 -7.25 9.27 19.43
CA LYS A 141 -6.12 8.92 18.56
C LYS A 141 -6.28 7.49 18.07
N LEU A 142 -6.05 7.28 16.78
CA LEU A 142 -5.99 5.95 16.20
C LEU A 142 -4.64 5.32 16.52
N LEU A 143 -4.70 4.07 16.97
CA LEU A 143 -3.53 3.22 16.89
C LEU A 143 -3.16 2.99 15.42
N PRO A 144 -1.87 2.84 15.10
CA PRO A 144 -1.46 2.54 13.74
C PRO A 144 -2.19 1.33 13.16
N ILE A 145 -2.60 1.44 11.90
CA ILE A 145 -3.39 0.43 11.20
C ILE A 145 -2.95 0.32 9.74
N ILE A 146 -2.95 -0.90 9.19
CA ILE A 146 -2.75 -1.14 7.76
C ILE A 146 -4.11 -1.09 7.08
N VAL A 147 -4.18 -0.31 6.01
CA VAL A 147 -5.40 -0.08 5.24
C VAL A 147 -5.14 -0.28 3.75
N GLN A 148 -6.20 -0.59 3.02
CA GLN A 148 -6.23 -0.55 1.56
C GLN A 148 -6.92 0.74 1.12
N TYR A 149 -6.37 1.44 0.14
CA TYR A 149 -7.04 2.58 -0.47
C TYR A 149 -8.10 2.11 -1.47
N MET A 150 -9.34 2.57 -1.29
CA MET A 150 -10.50 2.14 -2.07
C MET A 150 -10.98 3.23 -3.05
N GLY A 151 -10.15 4.25 -3.31
CA GLY A 151 -10.55 5.40 -4.11
C GLY A 151 -11.27 6.46 -3.30
N LYS A 152 -12.15 7.22 -3.96
CA LYS A 152 -12.92 8.31 -3.33
C LYS A 152 -14.41 8.03 -3.40
N ARG A 153 -15.14 8.57 -2.43
CA ARG A 153 -16.61 8.53 -2.40
C ARG A 153 -17.17 9.94 -2.26
N ALA A 154 -18.26 10.21 -2.96
CA ALA A 154 -18.99 11.47 -2.87
C ALA A 154 -19.77 11.55 -1.55
N PHE A 155 -19.68 12.69 -0.87
CA PHE A 155 -20.45 13.05 0.31
C PHE A 155 -21.16 14.38 0.09
N THR A 156 -22.42 14.45 0.50
CA THR A 156 -23.18 15.69 0.49
C THR A 156 -22.94 16.43 1.81
N ARG A 157 -22.35 17.62 1.73
CA ARG A 157 -22.20 18.52 2.86
C ARG A 157 -23.55 19.14 3.25
N THR A 158 -23.59 19.72 4.45
CA THR A 158 -24.77 20.43 4.96
C THR A 158 -25.17 21.64 4.12
N ASP A 159 -24.26 22.20 3.32
CA ASP A 159 -24.52 23.27 2.35
C ASP A 159 -25.05 22.76 0.99
N GLY A 160 -25.32 21.46 0.87
CA GLY A 160 -25.82 20.81 -0.34
C GLY A 160 -24.75 20.51 -1.39
N LYS A 161 -23.48 20.87 -1.17
CA LYS A 161 -22.39 20.58 -2.11
C LYS A 161 -21.88 19.16 -1.96
N GLN A 162 -21.54 18.54 -3.09
CA GLN A 162 -20.83 17.28 -3.10
C GLN A 162 -19.33 17.49 -2.95
N VAL A 163 -18.70 16.67 -2.12
CA VAL A 163 -17.26 16.58 -1.98
C VAL A 163 -16.79 15.14 -2.10
N GLU A 164 -15.66 14.93 -2.76
CA GLU A 164 -15.05 13.61 -2.83
C GLU A 164 -14.10 13.42 -1.65
N ILE A 165 -14.40 12.43 -0.81
CA ILE A 165 -13.58 12.09 0.35
C ILE A 165 -12.91 10.74 0.10
N PRO A 166 -11.60 10.62 0.33
CA PRO A 166 -10.89 9.33 0.26
C PRO A 166 -11.56 8.27 1.14
N LEU A 167 -11.64 7.04 0.64
CA LEU A 167 -12.12 5.88 1.36
C LEU A 167 -10.98 4.89 1.56
N ILE A 168 -10.79 4.46 2.80
CA ILE A 168 -9.83 3.43 3.17
C ILE A 168 -10.53 2.29 3.87
N ARG A 169 -10.08 1.08 3.60
CA ARG A 169 -10.61 -0.13 4.22
C ARG A 169 -9.58 -0.74 5.14
N GLU A 170 -10.01 -1.10 6.34
CA GLU A 170 -9.24 -1.90 7.28
C GLU A 170 -8.71 -3.18 6.62
N VAL A 171 -7.40 -3.39 6.72
CA VAL A 171 -6.74 -4.65 6.32
C VAL A 171 -6.25 -5.36 7.57
N SER A 172 -5.46 -4.69 8.40
CA SER A 172 -4.98 -5.23 9.68
C SER A 172 -5.80 -4.71 10.84
N SER A 173 -5.84 -5.46 11.94
CA SER A 173 -6.26 -4.88 13.22
C SER A 173 -5.28 -3.79 13.66
N PRO A 174 -5.69 -2.88 14.56
CA PRO A 174 -4.81 -1.94 15.22
C PRO A 174 -3.52 -2.61 15.71
N MET A 175 -2.40 -1.92 15.54
CA MET A 175 -1.10 -2.47 15.93
C MET A 175 -1.13 -2.93 17.38
N LYS A 176 -0.31 -3.94 17.68
CA LYS A 176 -0.10 -4.33 19.07
C LYS A 176 0.69 -3.23 19.78
N TRP A 177 0.00 -2.34 20.48
CA TRP A 177 0.61 -1.38 21.40
C TRP A 177 1.41 -2.14 22.45
N THR A 178 2.60 -1.62 22.80
CA THR A 178 3.63 -2.16 23.71
C THR A 178 3.29 -3.47 24.42
N LEU A 179 4.19 -4.46 24.30
CA LEU A 179 4.19 -5.80 24.93
C LEU A 179 3.98 -5.88 26.48
N GLY A 180 3.36 -4.91 27.15
CA GLY A 180 3.06 -4.96 28.59
C GLY A 180 2.20 -3.83 29.20
N GLY A 181 1.42 -3.04 28.45
CA GLY A 181 0.66 -1.93 29.08
C GLY A 181 -0.52 -1.41 28.27
N GLY A 182 -1.62 -1.06 28.96
CA GLY A 182 -2.90 -0.68 28.36
C GLY A 182 -2.85 0.56 27.45
N ILE A 183 -3.84 0.65 26.57
CA ILE A 183 -4.01 1.77 25.62
C ILE A 183 -4.15 3.09 26.41
N PRO A 184 -3.35 4.14 26.13
CA PRO A 184 -3.45 5.41 26.86
C PRO A 184 -4.82 6.07 26.70
N PRO A 185 -5.27 6.91 27.65
CA PRO A 185 -6.61 7.51 27.62
C PRO A 185 -6.92 8.37 26.39
N SER A 186 -5.89 8.92 25.74
CA SER A 186 -6.05 9.76 24.55
C SER A 186 -6.35 8.98 23.27
N TYR A 187 -6.21 7.64 23.29
CA TYR A 187 -6.49 6.78 22.16
C TYR A 187 -7.92 6.28 22.16
N ALA A 188 -8.47 6.08 20.97
CA ALA A 188 -9.77 5.47 20.77
C ALA A 188 -9.79 4.07 21.40
N ARG A 189 -10.84 3.77 22.16
CA ARG A 189 -11.10 2.42 22.68
C ARG A 189 -11.69 1.57 21.57
N TYR A 190 -11.30 0.30 21.50
CA TYR A 190 -11.79 -0.61 20.48
C TYR A 190 -11.86 -2.05 20.98
N ARG A 191 -12.59 -2.88 20.23
CA ARG A 191 -12.58 -4.34 20.31
C ARG A 191 -12.29 -4.91 18.92
N VAL A 192 -11.75 -6.11 18.86
CA VAL A 192 -11.48 -6.84 17.61
C VAL A 192 -12.22 -8.16 17.67
N GLU A 193 -12.95 -8.49 16.61
CA GLU A 193 -13.65 -9.77 16.40
C GLU A 193 -12.84 -10.76 15.55
#